data_AF-A0A1Q3MJ02-F1
#
_entry.id   AF-A0A1Q3MJ02-F1
#
_cell.length_a   1.000
_cell.length_b   1.000
_cell.length_c   1.000
_cell.angle_alpha   90.00
_cell.angle_beta   90.00
_cell.angle_gamma   90.00
#
_symmetry.space_group_name_H-M   'P 1'
#
loop_
_entity.id
_entity.type
_entity.pdbx_description
1 polymer ?
#
loop_
_entity_poly.entity_id
_entity_poly.type
_entity_poly.pdbx_seq_one_letter_code
_entity_poly.pdbx_strand_id
1 'polypeptide(L)'
;MPTGNWVGQSNPDVSLDIQNGGYIKLTVGAQETVGNWEMEGKNSIKVILRGQSYTMPFERKDLSLKVTLPGESAPSEFEQM
;
A
#
# COMPACT_ATOMS: atom_id res chain seq x y z
N MET A 1 -8.82 4.04 -7.64
CA MET A 1 -7.46 4.46 -7.24
C MET A 1 -7.26 4.07 -5.78
N PRO A 2 -6.09 3.53 -5.37
CA PRO A 2 -5.85 3.02 -4.01
C PRO A 2 -5.50 4.13 -3.00
N THR A 3 -5.79 5.40 -3.30
CA THR A 3 -5.44 6.52 -2.44
C THR A 3 -6.28 6.54 -1.17
N GLY A 4 -5.63 6.85 -0.05
CA GLY A 4 -6.22 6.86 1.29
C GLY A 4 -5.19 6.53 2.37
N ASN A 5 -5.62 6.69 3.62
CA ASN A 5 -4.93 6.18 4.79
C ASN A 5 -5.53 4.82 5.13
N TRP A 6 -4.72 3.78 5.12
CA TRP A 6 -5.14 2.40 5.24
C TRP A 6 -4.44 1.74 6.42
N VAL A 7 -5.18 1.10 7.32
CA VAL A 7 -4.64 0.37 8.48
C VAL A 7 -4.96 -1.11 8.33
N GLY A 8 -3.97 -1.96 8.57
CA GLY A 8 -4.11 -3.41 8.42
C GLY A 8 -5.16 -3.97 9.36
N GLN A 9 -6.11 -4.74 8.83
CA GLN A 9 -7.17 -5.36 9.64
C GLN A 9 -6.60 -6.43 10.58
N SER A 10 -5.72 -7.28 10.07
CA SER A 10 -5.10 -8.37 10.86
C SER A 10 -3.91 -7.89 11.70
N ASN A 11 -3.33 -6.75 11.35
CA ASN A 11 -2.19 -6.17 12.06
C ASN A 11 -2.25 -4.63 12.01
N PRO A 12 -2.70 -3.97 13.10
CA PRO A 12 -2.83 -2.52 13.14
C PRO A 12 -1.48 -1.79 13.16
N ASP A 13 -0.38 -2.49 13.42
CA ASP A 13 0.97 -1.93 13.32
C ASP A 13 1.43 -1.74 11.87
N VAL A 14 0.66 -2.25 10.90
CA VAL A 14 0.93 -2.07 9.47
C VAL A 14 -0.05 -1.06 8.89
N SER A 15 0.47 0.01 8.28
CA SER A 15 -0.38 0.99 7.59
C SER A 15 0.24 1.51 6.30
N LEU A 16 -0.63 1.95 5.39
CA LEU A 16 -0.28 2.56 4.12
C LEU A 16 -0.95 3.94 4.02
N ASP A 17 -0.16 4.98 3.81
CA ASP A 17 -0.67 6.28 3.38
C ASP A 17 -0.33 6.44 1.89
N ILE A 18 -1.35 6.41 1.04
CA ILE A 18 -1.23 6.51 -0.42
C ILE A 18 -1.85 7.83 -0.85
N GLN A 19 -1.02 8.79 -1.25
CA GLN A 19 -1.46 10.15 -1.55
C GLN A 19 -1.63 10.38 -3.06
N ASN A 20 -2.62 11.20 -3.41
CA ASN A 20 -2.73 11.76 -4.76
C ASN A 20 -1.51 12.66 -5.00
N GLY A 21 -0.70 12.32 -6.00
CA GLY A 21 0.60 12.96 -6.26
C GLY A 21 1.77 11.98 -6.37
N GLY A 22 1.50 10.68 -6.21
CA GLY A 22 2.50 9.63 -6.40
C GLY A 22 3.41 9.43 -5.19
N TYR A 23 3.00 9.88 -4.00
CA TYR A 23 3.70 9.63 -2.74
C TYR A 23 3.04 8.49 -1.96
N ILE A 24 3.86 7.64 -1.36
CA ILE A 24 3.41 6.55 -0.49
C ILE A 24 4.27 6.45 0.77
N LYS A 25 3.64 6.12 1.88
CA LYS A 25 4.32 5.74 3.13
C LYS A 25 3.81 4.39 3.60
N LEU A 26 4.72 3.45 3.82
CA LEU A 26 4.48 2.16 4.46
C LEU A 26 5.04 2.21 5.87
N THR A 27 4.18 1.97 6.86
CA THR A 27 4.59 1.84 8.27
C THR A 27 4.44 0.37 8.68
N VAL A 28 5.46 -0.17 9.33
CA VAL A 28 5.47 -1.52 9.91
C VAL A 28 6.05 -1.43 11.33
N GLY A 29 5.20 -1.52 12.34
CA GLY A 29 5.58 -1.25 13.73
C GLY A 29 6.12 0.18 13.89
N ALA A 30 7.33 0.30 14.42
CA ALA A 30 8.01 1.60 14.59
C ALA A 30 8.78 2.07 13.34
N GLN A 31 8.79 1.29 12.25
CA GLN A 31 9.54 1.62 11.04
C GLN A 31 8.63 2.27 9.99
N GLU A 32 9.01 3.45 9.53
CA GLU A 32 8.38 4.10 8.39
C GLU A 32 9.29 4.03 7.16
N THR A 33 8.69 3.71 6.01
CA THR A 33 9.36 3.71 4.72
C THR A 33 8.55 4.54 3.74
N VAL A 34 9.16 5.62 3.27
CA VAL A 34 8.56 6.54 2.32
C VAL A 34 9.07 6.26 0.91
N GLY A 35 8.25 6.57 -0.07
CA GLY A 35 8.57 6.32 -1.47
C GLY A 35 7.59 6.95 -2.43
N ASN A 36 7.66 6.50 -3.67
CA ASN A 36 6.76 6.94 -4.73
C ASN A 36 5.89 5.79 -5.23
N TRP A 37 4.74 6.10 -5.81
CA TRP A 37 3.89 5.12 -6.48
C TRP A 37 3.34 5.66 -7.80
N GLU A 38 3.05 4.74 -8.71
CA GLU A 38 2.38 5.01 -9.97
C GLU A 38 1.40 3.88 -10.29
N MET A 39 0.35 4.18 -11.06
CA MET A 39 -0.57 3.15 -11.56
C MET A 39 0.14 2.35 -12.65
N GLU A 40 0.15 1.02 -12.50
CA GLU A 40 0.68 0.09 -13.51
C GLU A 40 -0.47 -0.76 -14.06
N GLY A 41 -1.34 -0.15 -14.85
CA GLY A 41 -2.56 -0.78 -15.36
C GLY A 41 -3.78 -0.58 -14.45
N LYS A 42 -4.79 -1.45 -14.58
CA LYS A 42 -6.11 -1.24 -13.94
C LYS A 42 -6.14 -1.63 -12.45
N ASN A 43 -5.48 -2.74 -12.10
CA ASN A 43 -5.53 -3.37 -10.77
C ASN A 43 -4.13 -3.61 -10.20
N SER A 44 -3.15 -2.83 -10.61
CA SER A 44 -1.78 -2.93 -10.13
C SER A 44 -1.17 -1.56 -9.96
N ILE A 45 -0.35 -1.41 -8.93
CA ILE A 45 0.46 -0.22 -8.68
C ILE A 45 1.91 -0.62 -8.63
N LYS A 46 2.76 0.23 -9.19
CA LYS A 46 4.20 0.14 -8.99
C LYS A 46 4.60 1.08 -7.88
N VAL A 47 5.31 0.56 -6.89
CA VAL A 47 5.75 1.29 -5.71
C VAL A 47 7.27 1.24 -5.61
N ILE A 48 7.88 2.39 -5.39
CA ILE A 48 9.32 2.56 -5.29
C ILE A 48 9.64 2.91 -3.83
N LEU A 49 10.08 1.92 -3.06
CA LEU A 49 10.50 2.09 -1.65
C LEU A 49 12.00 1.89 -1.55
N ARG A 50 12.72 2.82 -0.89
CA ARG A 50 14.19 2.74 -0.70
C ARG A 50 14.97 2.50 -2.01
N GLY A 51 14.47 3.01 -3.14
CA GLY A 51 15.06 2.84 -4.47
C GLY A 51 14.78 1.49 -5.16
N GLN A 52 14.04 0.58 -4.52
CA GLN A 52 13.59 -0.67 -5.12
C GLN A 52 12.16 -0.53 -5.63
N SER A 53 11.90 -1.04 -6.83
CA SER A 53 10.56 -1.04 -7.44
C SER A 53 9.86 -2.37 -7.17
N TYR A 54 8.60 -2.30 -6.76
CA TYR A 54 7.72 -3.42 -6.52
C TYR A 54 6.40 -3.21 -7.26
N THR A 55 5.96 -4.22 -8.01
CA THR A 55 4.64 -4.23 -8.61
C THR A 55 3.70 -4.97 -7.66
N MET A 56 2.68 -4.26 -7.18
CA MET A 56 1.72 -4.77 -6.20
C MET A 56 0.33 -4.81 -6.83
N PRO A 57 -0.29 -6.00 -6.95
CA PRO A 57 -1.71 -6.07 -7.31
C PRO A 57 -2.53 -5.47 -6.17
N PHE A 58 -3.59 -4.75 -6.52
CA PHE A 58 -4.53 -4.21 -5.53
C PHE A 58 -5.97 -4.42 -5.94
N GLU A 59 -6.83 -4.60 -4.93
CA GLU A 59 -8.27 -4.57 -5.05
C GLU A 59 -8.82 -3.58 -4.03
N ARG A 60 -9.66 -2.64 -4.47
CA ARG A 60 -10.34 -1.69 -3.58
C ARG A 60 -11.84 -1.90 -3.69
N LYS A 61 -12.49 -2.03 -2.53
CA LYS A 61 -13.95 -2.08 -2.42
C LYS A 61 -14.38 -1.18 -1.26
N ASP A 62 -15.03 -0.07 -1.59
CA ASP A 62 -15.46 0.94 -0.63
C ASP A 62 -14.30 1.45 0.25
N LEU A 63 -14.38 1.19 1.56
CA LEU A 63 -13.39 1.51 2.59
C LEU A 63 -12.41 0.37 2.86
N SER A 64 -12.37 -0.65 2.00
CA SER A 64 -11.43 -1.77 2.09
C SER A 64 -10.42 -1.76 0.94
N LEU A 65 -9.16 -2.01 1.27
CA LEU A 65 -8.06 -2.20 0.34
C LEU A 65 -7.40 -3.55 0.60
N LYS A 66 -7.21 -4.33 -0.46
CA LYS A 66 -6.44 -5.58 -0.45
C LYS A 66 -5.22 -5.41 -1.33
N VAL A 67 -4.02 -5.62 -0.78
CA VAL A 67 -2.75 -5.44 -1.49
C VAL A 67 -1.68 -6.40 -0.98
N THR A 68 -0.84 -6.91 -1.87
CA THR A 68 0.34 -7.71 -1.50
C THR A 68 1.53 -6.77 -1.28
N LEU A 69 1.99 -6.66 -0.03
CA LEU A 69 3.13 -5.82 0.32
C LEU A 69 4.46 -6.39 -0.22
N PRO A 70 5.51 -5.56 -0.36
CA PRO A 70 6.83 -6.03 -0.76
C PRO A 70 7.38 -7.08 0.20
N GLY A 71 7.82 -8.22 -0.34
CA GLY A 71 8.36 -9.33 0.45
C GLY A 71 7.32 -10.27 1.04
N GLU A 72 6.03 -9.95 0.93
CA GLU A 72 4.93 -10.81 1.36
C GLU A 72 4.46 -11.71 0.21
N SER A 73 4.12 -12.96 0.54
CA SER A 73 3.59 -13.94 -0.43
C SER A 73 2.06 -13.95 -0.50
N ALA A 74 1.39 -13.34 0.47
CA ALA A 74 -0.06 -13.28 0.58
C ALA A 74 -0.54 -11.82 0.63
N PRO A 75 -1.72 -11.53 0.07
CA PRO A 75 -2.32 -10.20 0.17
C PRO A 75 -2.73 -9.90 1.63
N SER A 76 -2.53 -8.65 2.02
CA SER A 76 -3.02 -8.08 3.28
C SER A 76 -4.27 -7.24 3.02
N GLU A 77 -5.19 -7.24 3.98
CA GLU A 77 -6.42 -6.45 3.94
C GLU A 77 -6.31 -5.27 4.91
N PHE A 78 -6.80 -4.12 4.46
CA PHE A 78 -6.72 -2.84 5.15
C PHE A 78 -8.09 -2.15 5.14
N GLU A 79 -8.34 -1.37 6.18
CA GLU A 79 -9.49 -0.46 6.28
C GLU A 79 -9.06 0.99 6.19
N GLN A 80 -9.91 1.81 5.58
CA GLN A 80 -9.68 3.24 5.46
C GLN A 80 -9.95 3.93 6.81
N MET A 81 -8.98 4.72 7.29
CA MET A 81 -9.18 5.69 8.38
C MET A 81 -9.68 7.04 7.87
#